data_AF-A0A165LV71-F1
#
_entry.id   AF-A0A165LV71-F1
#
_cell.length_a   1.000
_cell.length_b   1.000
_cell.length_c   1.000
_cell.angle_alpha   90.00
_cell.angle_beta   90.00
_cell.angle_gamma   90.00
#
_symmetry.space_group_name_H-M   'P 1'
#
loop_
_entity.id
_entity.type
_entity.pdbx_description
1 polymer ?
#
loop_
_entity_poly.entity_id
_entity_poly.type
_entity_poly.pdbx_seq_one_letter_code
_entity_poly.pdbx_strand_id
1 'polypeptide(L)'
;MSELQLGVIEYLILRGTTIRDGGNYPSIDVFSTDRELLRAYDDLLGWLSNGIRLYRDSDTTTKRLNDVYAISTVPHPEFENYTEGSTSVESLSNDCLKATIITAGTFVGNLFGSLQIDLRGWDADSDRFADMLAEIGYDTVSYDGDGYASDNHTHRYHYSDDVLVLEHYDAMNLLDEIDLSLETVAEPI
;
A
#
# COMPACT_ATOMS: atom_id res chain seq x y z
N MET A 1 -13.42 -12.94 -9.04
CA MET A 1 -12.40 -11.88 -8.86
C MET A 1 -11.10 -12.37 -9.49
N SER A 2 -10.33 -11.51 -10.15
CA SER A 2 -8.98 -11.87 -10.65
C SER A 2 -7.92 -11.67 -9.55
N GLU A 3 -6.72 -12.24 -9.75
CA GLU A 3 -5.57 -12.05 -8.85
C GLU A 3 -5.21 -10.57 -8.70
N LEU A 4 -5.17 -9.81 -9.80
CA LEU A 4 -4.97 -8.36 -9.77
C LEU A 4 -6.01 -7.64 -8.91
N GLN A 5 -7.29 -7.99 -9.04
CA GLN A 5 -8.35 -7.37 -8.23
C GLN A 5 -8.16 -7.69 -6.75
N LEU A 6 -7.78 -8.94 -6.43
CA LEU A 6 -7.51 -9.36 -5.07
C LEU A 6 -6.31 -8.60 -4.47
N GLY A 7 -5.20 -8.51 -5.20
CA GLY A 7 -4.01 -7.79 -4.74
C GLY A 7 -4.28 -6.30 -4.48
N VAL A 8 -5.11 -5.65 -5.33
CA VAL A 8 -5.54 -4.27 -5.09
C VAL A 8 -6.43 -4.15 -3.84
N ILE A 9 -7.30 -5.13 -3.59
CA ILE A 9 -8.16 -5.16 -2.40
C ILE A 9 -7.32 -5.32 -1.13
N GLU A 10 -6.39 -6.27 -1.12
CA GLU A 10 -5.48 -6.51 0.01
C GLU A 10 -4.65 -5.26 0.31
N TYR A 11 -4.11 -4.62 -0.73
CA TYR A 11 -3.42 -3.33 -0.61
C TYR A 11 -4.30 -2.25 0.04
N LEU A 12 -5.55 -2.10 -0.42
CA LEU A 12 -6.48 -1.11 0.14
C LEU A 12 -6.84 -1.41 1.60
N ILE A 13 -6.92 -2.69 1.97
CA ILE A 13 -7.18 -3.13 3.34
C ILE A 13 -5.97 -2.81 4.24
N LEU A 14 -4.75 -3.15 3.83
CA LEU A 14 -3.53 -2.80 4.56
C LEU A 14 -3.39 -1.30 4.77
N ARG A 15 -3.80 -0.50 3.78
CA ARG A 15 -3.80 0.97 3.86
C ARG A 15 -4.83 1.54 4.85
N GLY A 16 -5.87 0.79 5.22
CA GLY A 16 -6.91 1.24 6.15
C GLY A 16 -8.22 1.66 5.49
N THR A 17 -8.71 0.88 4.53
CA THR A 17 -10.05 1.06 3.95
C THR A 17 -11.16 0.71 4.95
N THR A 18 -12.37 1.25 4.73
CA THR A 18 -13.55 0.84 5.53
C THR A 18 -14.20 -0.40 4.93
N ILE A 19 -14.40 -1.44 5.74
CA ILE A 19 -15.18 -2.62 5.35
C ILE A 19 -16.59 -2.49 5.95
N ARG A 20 -17.60 -2.57 5.09
CA ARG A 20 -19.01 -2.46 5.47
C ARG A 20 -19.68 -3.81 5.42
N ASP A 21 -20.16 -4.24 6.58
CA ASP A 21 -20.96 -5.45 6.75
C ASP A 21 -22.40 -5.09 7.12
N GLY A 22 -23.25 -4.93 6.10
CA GLY A 22 -24.65 -4.50 6.28
C GLY A 22 -25.62 -5.13 5.28
N GLY A 23 -25.17 -6.13 4.53
CA GLY A 23 -25.93 -6.83 3.49
C GLY A 23 -25.72 -8.34 3.57
N ASN A 24 -25.98 -9.05 2.47
CA ASN A 24 -25.71 -10.50 2.40
C ASN A 24 -24.21 -10.82 2.36
N TYR A 25 -23.39 -9.88 1.91
CA TYR A 25 -21.93 -9.97 1.83
C TYR A 25 -21.32 -8.61 2.19
N PRO A 26 -20.07 -8.57 2.72
CA PRO A 26 -19.38 -7.32 2.99
C PRO A 26 -19.03 -6.57 1.70
N SER A 27 -18.70 -5.28 1.83
CA SER A 27 -18.21 -4.40 0.75
C SER A 27 -17.13 -3.46 1.28
N ILE A 28 -16.35 -2.86 0.39
CA ILE A 28 -15.22 -2.01 0.73
C ILE A 28 -15.46 -0.59 0.25
N ASP A 29 -15.26 0.39 1.13
CA ASP A 29 -15.36 1.81 0.86
C ASP A 29 -13.99 2.48 1.02
N VAL A 30 -13.51 3.08 -0.06
CA VAL A 30 -12.26 3.86 -0.10
C VAL A 30 -12.60 5.33 -0.27
N PHE A 31 -12.03 6.19 0.57
CA PHE A 31 -12.22 7.64 0.52
C PHE A 31 -10.91 8.34 0.16
N SER A 32 -10.99 9.39 -0.65
CA SER A 32 -9.82 10.20 -1.01
C SER A 32 -10.24 11.60 -1.43
N THR A 33 -9.38 12.59 -1.17
CA THR A 33 -9.47 13.92 -1.79
C THR A 33 -8.85 13.94 -3.20
N ASP A 34 -8.05 12.94 -3.54
CA ASP A 34 -7.48 12.74 -4.88
C ASP A 34 -8.41 11.85 -5.72
N ARG A 35 -9.07 12.47 -6.70
CA ARG A 35 -9.98 11.79 -7.61
C ARG A 35 -9.25 10.94 -8.65
N GLU A 36 -8.06 11.34 -9.09
CA GLU A 36 -7.31 10.57 -10.10
C GLU A 36 -6.78 9.28 -9.48
N LEU A 37 -6.35 9.32 -8.21
CA LEU A 37 -6.01 8.12 -7.45
C LEU A 37 -7.19 7.13 -7.41
N LEU A 38 -8.40 7.62 -7.10
CA LEU A 38 -9.60 6.77 -7.10
C LEU A 38 -9.95 6.25 -8.50
N ARG A 39 -9.63 6.96 -9.58
CA ARG A 39 -9.80 6.46 -10.96
C ARG A 39 -8.87 5.30 -11.25
N ALA A 40 -7.61 5.40 -10.83
CA ALA A 40 -6.68 4.28 -10.99
C ALA A 40 -7.20 3.03 -10.27
N TYR A 41 -7.71 3.17 -9.04
CA TYR A 41 -8.34 2.05 -8.33
C TYR A 41 -9.62 1.54 -9.02
N ASP A 42 -10.49 2.44 -9.49
CA ASP A 42 -11.72 2.11 -10.22
C ASP A 42 -11.41 1.27 -11.48
N ASP A 43 -10.41 1.68 -12.26
CA ASP A 43 -9.97 1.01 -13.48
C ASP A 43 -9.38 -0.38 -13.18
N LEU A 44 -8.58 -0.52 -12.12
CA LEU A 44 -8.00 -1.80 -11.70
C LEU A 44 -9.04 -2.76 -11.13
N LEU A 45 -10.01 -2.25 -10.37
CA LEU A 45 -11.11 -3.02 -9.80
C LEU A 45 -12.14 -3.40 -10.87
N GLY A 46 -12.30 -2.60 -11.93
CA GLY A 46 -13.20 -2.88 -13.05
C GLY A 46 -14.64 -3.13 -12.59
N TRP A 47 -15.22 -4.29 -12.96
CA TRP A 47 -16.60 -4.65 -12.60
C TRP A 47 -16.86 -4.73 -11.09
N LEU A 48 -15.81 -4.87 -10.28
CA LEU A 48 -15.91 -4.95 -8.82
C LEU A 48 -16.17 -3.58 -8.19
N SER A 49 -15.94 -2.47 -8.90
CA SER A 49 -16.21 -1.12 -8.40
C SER A 49 -17.57 -0.60 -8.85
N ASN A 50 -18.25 0.16 -7.98
CA ASN A 50 -19.49 0.89 -8.30
C ASN A 50 -19.24 2.29 -8.88
N GLY A 51 -17.99 2.63 -9.22
CA GLY A 51 -17.60 3.93 -9.76
C GLY A 51 -17.41 5.01 -8.69
N ILE A 52 -16.71 6.07 -9.09
CA ILE A 52 -16.39 7.20 -8.21
C ILE A 52 -17.60 8.10 -8.00
N ARG A 53 -17.91 8.37 -6.73
CA ARG A 53 -18.93 9.33 -6.33
C ARG A 53 -18.33 10.46 -5.48
N LEU A 54 -18.95 11.63 -5.54
CA LEU A 54 -18.68 12.70 -4.58
C LEU A 54 -19.32 12.33 -3.24
N TYR A 55 -18.49 12.23 -2.21
CA TYR A 55 -18.95 12.01 -0.84
C TYR A 55 -19.25 13.36 -0.19
N ARG A 56 -20.54 13.60 0.07
CA ARG A 56 -20.98 14.78 0.83
C ARG A 56 -21.37 14.31 2.22
N ASP A 57 -20.57 14.68 3.20
CA ASP A 57 -20.97 14.53 4.59
C ASP A 57 -22.16 15.46 4.85
N SER A 58 -23.27 14.91 5.34
CA SER A 58 -24.47 15.66 5.67
C SER A 58 -24.30 16.57 6.90
N ASP A 59 -23.19 16.44 7.64
CA ASP A 59 -23.06 17.01 8.99
C ASP A 59 -22.14 18.24 9.11
N THR A 60 -21.82 18.95 8.03
CA THR A 60 -20.96 20.14 8.12
C THR A 60 -21.63 21.44 7.62
N THR A 61 -22.01 22.27 8.59
CA THR A 61 -22.25 23.73 8.49
C THR A 61 -21.03 24.53 8.03
N THR A 62 -19.93 23.88 7.69
CA THR A 62 -18.65 24.47 7.27
C THR A 62 -18.63 24.62 5.75
N LYS A 63 -19.09 25.78 5.26
CA LYS A 63 -18.78 26.25 3.90
C LYS A 63 -17.27 26.14 3.68
N ARG A 64 -16.85 25.25 2.76
CA ARG A 64 -15.49 25.06 2.18
C ARG A 64 -14.57 24.04 2.88
N LEU A 65 -14.94 22.77 2.86
CA LEU A 65 -13.95 21.68 2.99
C LEU A 65 -13.84 20.97 1.64
N ASN A 66 -12.63 20.55 1.29
CA ASN A 66 -12.28 19.95 0.00
C ASN A 66 -13.26 18.85 -0.40
N ASP A 67 -13.58 18.75 -1.69
CA ASP A 67 -14.42 17.67 -2.21
C ASP A 67 -13.76 16.32 -1.84
N VAL A 68 -14.45 15.51 -1.03
CA VAL A 68 -14.06 14.13 -0.73
C VAL A 68 -14.78 13.24 -1.73
N TYR A 69 -14.05 12.32 -2.34
CA TYR A 69 -14.59 11.33 -3.27
C TYR A 69 -14.53 9.95 -2.62
N ALA A 70 -15.37 9.04 -3.09
CA ALA A 70 -15.37 7.66 -2.65
C ALA A 70 -15.60 6.70 -3.82
N ILE A 71 -15.01 5.52 -3.73
CA ILE A 71 -15.42 4.33 -4.47
C ILE A 71 -15.94 3.30 -3.48
N SER A 72 -16.88 2.47 -3.92
CA SER A 72 -17.31 1.29 -3.17
C SER A 72 -17.25 0.07 -4.05
N THR A 73 -16.83 -1.05 -3.50
CA THR A 73 -16.93 -2.33 -4.22
C THR A 73 -18.35 -2.88 -4.21
N VAL A 74 -18.65 -3.71 -5.21
CA VAL A 74 -19.84 -4.57 -5.19
C VAL A 74 -19.69 -5.55 -4.02
N PRO A 75 -20.75 -5.79 -3.22
CA PRO A 75 -20.69 -6.78 -2.14
C PRO A 75 -20.26 -8.15 -2.67
N HIS A 76 -19.30 -8.78 -2.00
CA HIS A 76 -18.68 -10.01 -2.49
C HIS A 76 -18.33 -10.99 -1.36
N PRO A 77 -18.59 -12.30 -1.50
CA PRO A 77 -18.35 -13.30 -0.45
C PRO A 77 -16.90 -13.37 0.00
N GLU A 78 -15.94 -13.17 -0.91
CA GLU A 78 -14.50 -13.14 -0.54
C GLU A 78 -14.18 -12.14 0.57
N PHE A 79 -14.96 -11.05 0.69
CA PHE A 79 -14.73 -10.03 1.71
C PHE A 79 -15.08 -10.48 3.13
N GLU A 80 -15.77 -11.62 3.30
CA GLU A 80 -15.98 -12.25 4.62
C GLU A 80 -14.65 -12.66 5.27
N ASN A 81 -13.63 -12.97 4.46
CA ASN A 81 -12.31 -13.32 4.97
C ASN A 81 -11.55 -12.10 5.54
N TYR A 82 -12.03 -10.87 5.29
CA TYR A 82 -11.32 -9.65 5.62
C TYR A 82 -11.99 -8.81 6.71
N THR A 83 -13.00 -9.33 7.42
CA THR A 83 -13.79 -8.53 8.37
C THR A 83 -13.00 -7.98 9.55
N GLU A 84 -11.82 -8.52 9.85
CA GLU A 84 -10.92 -7.98 10.88
C GLU A 84 -10.02 -6.84 10.35
N GLY A 85 -10.17 -6.46 9.08
CA GLY A 85 -9.45 -5.35 8.47
C GLY A 85 -8.03 -5.74 8.08
N SER A 86 -7.06 -4.86 8.36
CA SER A 86 -5.66 -5.09 8.02
C SER A 86 -5.12 -6.41 8.61
N THR A 87 -5.62 -6.86 9.79
CA THR A 87 -5.24 -8.13 10.44
C THR A 87 -5.61 -9.39 9.67
N SER A 88 -6.54 -9.29 8.72
CA SER A 88 -6.97 -10.43 7.91
C SER A 88 -6.10 -10.70 6.67
N VAL A 89 -5.24 -9.76 6.28
CA VAL A 89 -4.31 -9.97 5.15
C VAL A 89 -3.09 -10.75 5.66
N GLU A 90 -3.03 -12.05 5.39
CA GLU A 90 -1.99 -12.92 5.95
C GLU A 90 -0.69 -12.95 5.14
N SER A 91 -0.73 -12.62 3.85
CA SER A 91 0.45 -12.64 2.98
C SER A 91 0.36 -11.57 1.90
N LEU A 92 1.51 -11.22 1.32
CA LEU A 92 1.61 -10.23 0.25
C LEU A 92 1.65 -10.94 -1.12
N SER A 93 0.53 -10.89 -1.85
CA SER A 93 0.53 -11.25 -3.26
C SER A 93 1.42 -10.29 -4.07
N ASN A 94 1.98 -10.73 -5.21
CA ASN A 94 2.86 -9.87 -6.02
C ASN A 94 2.16 -8.58 -6.47
N ASP A 95 0.87 -8.63 -6.79
CA ASP A 95 0.09 -7.44 -7.16
C ASP A 95 -0.15 -6.50 -5.97
N CYS A 96 -0.41 -7.04 -4.77
CA CYS A 96 -0.51 -6.25 -3.53
C CYS A 96 0.82 -5.56 -3.20
N LEU A 97 1.92 -6.31 -3.33
CA LEU A 97 3.26 -5.81 -3.08
C LEU A 97 3.64 -4.73 -4.10
N LYS A 98 3.38 -4.96 -5.40
CA LYS A 98 3.58 -3.96 -6.45
C LYS A 98 2.82 -2.66 -6.17
N ALA A 99 1.55 -2.74 -5.80
CA ALA A 99 0.75 -1.57 -5.44
C ALA A 99 1.30 -0.86 -4.20
N THR A 100 1.75 -1.62 -3.20
CA THR A 100 2.41 -1.08 -2.00
C THR A 100 3.67 -0.33 -2.36
N ILE A 101 4.59 -0.95 -3.11
CA ILE A 101 5.87 -0.35 -3.48
C ILE A 101 5.69 0.89 -4.37
N ILE A 102 4.73 0.91 -5.29
CA ILE A 102 4.44 2.11 -6.10
C ILE A 102 3.98 3.30 -5.24
N THR A 103 3.32 3.06 -4.12
CA THR A 103 2.64 4.12 -3.36
C THR A 103 3.35 4.54 -2.09
N ALA A 104 4.07 3.61 -1.46
CA ALA A 104 4.82 3.82 -0.22
C ALA A 104 6.33 3.59 -0.40
N GLY A 105 6.76 3.03 -1.53
CA GLY A 105 8.16 2.74 -1.81
C GLY A 105 8.92 3.97 -2.30
N THR A 106 10.14 4.13 -1.82
CA THR A 106 11.12 5.08 -2.33
C THR A 106 12.50 4.44 -2.27
N PHE A 107 13.17 4.33 -3.41
CA PHE A 107 14.54 3.89 -3.50
C PHE A 107 15.48 5.07 -3.28
N VAL A 108 16.27 4.99 -2.21
CA VAL A 108 17.19 6.04 -1.79
C VAL A 108 18.62 5.62 -2.12
N GLY A 109 19.28 6.36 -3.01
CA GLY A 109 20.66 6.13 -3.44
C GLY A 109 20.82 6.03 -4.96
N ASN A 110 22.05 6.22 -5.44
CA ASN A 110 22.37 6.21 -6.87
C ASN A 110 22.87 4.83 -7.34
N LEU A 111 24.14 4.52 -7.06
CA LEU A 111 24.78 3.26 -7.45
C LEU A 111 24.46 2.12 -6.48
N PHE A 112 24.40 2.46 -5.20
CA PHE A 112 24.01 1.57 -4.10
C PHE A 112 23.05 2.33 -3.19
N GLY A 113 22.06 1.63 -2.65
CA GLY A 113 20.93 2.23 -1.96
C GLY A 113 20.05 1.21 -1.27
N SER A 114 18.87 1.63 -0.85
CA SER A 114 17.87 0.77 -0.25
C SER A 114 16.47 1.19 -0.68
N LEU A 115 15.56 0.22 -0.72
CA LEU A 115 14.14 0.51 -0.87
C LEU A 115 13.56 0.77 0.51
N GLN A 116 13.02 1.97 0.69
CA GLN A 116 12.30 2.36 1.90
C GLN A 116 10.80 2.27 1.63
N ILE A 117 10.06 1.58 2.50
CA ILE A 117 8.60 1.42 2.41
C ILE A 117 7.99 2.17 3.59
N ASP A 118 7.37 3.31 3.30
CA ASP A 118 6.79 4.20 4.31
C ASP A 118 5.34 3.81 4.65
N LEU A 119 5.15 3.18 5.80
CA LEU A 119 3.84 2.70 6.28
C LEU A 119 3.16 3.71 7.21
N ARG A 120 3.70 4.92 7.37
CA ARG A 120 3.10 5.93 8.26
C ARG A 120 1.68 6.26 7.81
N GLY A 121 0.74 6.10 8.74
CA GLY A 121 -0.69 6.36 8.49
C GLY A 121 -1.43 5.22 7.79
N TRP A 122 -0.78 4.07 7.58
CA TRP A 122 -1.46 2.83 7.22
C TRP A 122 -2.08 2.19 8.46
N ASP A 123 -3.00 1.25 8.24
CA ASP A 123 -3.63 0.48 9.31
C ASP A 123 -2.82 -0.78 9.66
N ALA A 124 -2.06 -1.31 8.69
CA ALA A 124 -1.10 -2.37 8.92
C ALA A 124 0.13 -1.84 9.70
N ASP A 125 0.47 -2.55 10.78
CA ASP A 125 1.68 -2.30 11.58
C ASP A 125 2.96 -2.72 10.84
N SER A 126 4.06 -1.99 11.06
CA SER A 126 5.35 -2.21 10.41
C SER A 126 5.97 -3.56 10.72
N ASP A 127 5.89 -4.03 11.98
CA ASP A 127 6.46 -5.34 12.37
C ASP A 127 5.75 -6.47 11.62
N ARG A 128 4.42 -6.36 11.52
CA ARG A 128 3.64 -7.36 10.81
C ARG A 128 3.87 -7.32 9.30
N PHE A 129 4.05 -6.14 8.72
CA PHE A 129 4.40 -6.05 7.31
C PHE A 129 5.81 -6.60 7.04
N ALA A 130 6.76 -6.40 7.95
CA ALA A 130 8.07 -7.01 7.90
C ALA A 130 8.00 -8.55 7.98
N ASP A 131 7.15 -9.11 8.85
CA ASP A 131 6.93 -10.56 8.91
C ASP A 131 6.39 -11.10 7.58
N MET A 132 5.42 -10.42 6.96
CA MET A 132 4.90 -10.83 5.64
C MET A 132 5.95 -10.76 4.52
N LEU A 133 6.86 -9.77 4.56
CA LEU A 133 7.99 -9.70 3.64
C LEU A 133 8.99 -10.83 3.86
N ALA A 134 9.30 -11.15 5.12
CA ALA A 134 10.21 -12.23 5.48
C ALA A 134 9.67 -13.60 5.02
N GLU A 135 8.35 -13.82 5.09
CA GLU A 135 7.69 -15.03 4.60
C GLU A 135 7.90 -15.27 3.10
N ILE A 136 7.98 -14.19 2.31
CA ILE A 136 8.29 -14.25 0.87
C ILE A 136 9.79 -14.09 0.57
N GLY A 137 10.65 -14.10 1.60
CA GLY A 137 12.11 -14.18 1.47
C GLY A 137 12.85 -12.84 1.51
N TYR A 138 12.20 -11.75 1.94
CA TYR A 138 12.79 -10.42 2.02
C TYR A 138 12.87 -9.94 3.46
N ASP A 139 14.07 -9.99 4.05
CA ASP A 139 14.32 -9.46 5.39
C ASP A 139 14.45 -7.93 5.36
N THR A 140 13.86 -7.25 6.34
CA THR A 140 14.00 -5.81 6.52
C THR A 140 15.08 -5.49 7.54
N VAL A 141 15.84 -4.41 7.30
CA VAL A 141 16.88 -3.93 8.22
C VAL A 141 16.39 -2.75 9.04
N SER A 142 16.65 -2.79 10.36
CA SER A 142 16.39 -1.69 11.27
C SER A 142 17.66 -0.87 11.52
N TYR A 143 17.49 0.40 11.90
CA TYR A 143 18.59 1.29 12.21
C TYR A 143 19.26 0.90 13.54
N ASP A 144 20.59 0.71 13.52
CA ASP A 144 21.38 0.32 14.69
C ASP A 144 22.27 1.43 15.27
N GLY A 145 22.37 2.59 14.60
CA GLY A 145 23.10 3.76 15.11
C GLY A 145 24.10 4.43 14.17
N ASP A 146 24.41 3.85 13.00
CA ASP A 146 25.41 4.37 12.05
C ASP A 146 24.91 4.42 10.58
N GLY A 147 25.56 5.20 9.69
CA GLY A 147 25.52 4.95 8.23
C GLY A 147 24.54 5.73 7.33
N TYR A 148 23.99 6.86 7.76
CA TYR A 148 22.87 7.54 7.06
C TYR A 148 23.11 8.09 5.64
N ALA A 149 24.35 8.28 5.18
CA ALA A 149 24.59 9.33 4.18
C ALA A 149 25.70 9.15 3.13
N SER A 150 26.39 8.02 3.04
CA SER A 150 27.40 7.84 1.97
C SER A 150 26.96 6.87 0.87
N ASP A 151 27.13 7.28 -0.39
CA ASP A 151 26.79 6.56 -1.64
C ASP A 151 27.58 5.25 -1.85
N ASN A 152 28.33 4.81 -0.85
CA ASN A 152 29.19 3.62 -0.85
C ASN A 152 28.60 2.44 -0.07
N HIS A 153 27.42 2.60 0.56
CA HIS A 153 26.76 1.54 1.31
C HIS A 153 25.70 0.83 0.48
N THR A 154 25.60 -0.49 0.64
CA THR A 154 24.55 -1.33 0.05
C THR A 154 23.22 -1.23 0.78
N HIS A 155 23.12 -0.41 1.83
CA HIS A 155 21.86 -0.08 2.50
C HIS A 155 21.93 1.35 3.04
N ARG A 156 20.76 2.01 3.09
CA ARG A 156 20.56 3.28 3.81
C ARG A 156 19.40 3.12 4.77
N TYR A 157 19.63 3.47 6.03
CA TYR A 157 18.63 3.33 7.07
C TYR A 157 17.59 4.45 7.04
N HIS A 158 16.41 4.15 7.60
CA HIS A 158 15.45 5.15 8.04
C HIS A 158 15.33 5.09 9.58
N TYR A 159 15.07 6.23 10.22
CA TYR A 159 15.13 6.38 11.70
C TYR A 159 13.80 6.05 12.37
N SER A 160 12.75 5.97 11.57
CA SER A 160 11.38 5.69 11.99
C SER A 160 11.13 4.20 11.83
N ASP A 161 10.64 3.55 12.87
CA ASP A 161 10.28 2.13 12.86
C ASP A 161 9.13 1.84 11.87
N ASP A 162 8.28 2.84 11.60
CA ASP A 162 7.23 2.79 10.58
C ASP A 162 7.72 2.77 9.11
N VAL A 163 9.05 2.86 8.88
CA VAL A 163 9.64 2.81 7.55
C VAL A 163 10.53 1.59 7.44
N LEU A 164 10.07 0.61 6.70
CA LEU A 164 10.81 -0.62 6.45
C LEU A 164 11.89 -0.37 5.41
N VAL A 165 13.06 -1.01 5.58
CA VAL A 165 14.20 -0.85 4.68
C VAL A 165 14.61 -2.21 4.14
N LEU A 166 14.65 -2.35 2.82
CA LEU A 166 15.28 -3.49 2.14
C LEU A 166 16.64 -3.07 1.60
N GLU A 167 17.65 -3.92 1.81
CA GLU A 167 18.99 -3.69 1.28
C GLU A 167 19.03 -3.70 -0.25
N HIS A 168 20.07 -3.14 -0.84
CA HIS A 168 20.20 -2.95 -2.28
C HIS A 168 19.86 -4.18 -3.11
N TYR A 169 20.49 -5.32 -2.85
CA TYR A 169 20.33 -6.51 -3.70
C TYR A 169 18.93 -7.13 -3.55
N ASP A 170 18.41 -7.15 -2.32
CA ASP A 170 17.07 -7.65 -2.04
C ASP A 170 16.00 -6.73 -2.62
N ALA A 171 16.19 -5.41 -2.53
CA ALA A 171 15.36 -4.42 -3.20
C ALA A 171 15.37 -4.62 -4.72
N MET A 172 16.54 -4.83 -5.34
CA MET A 172 16.62 -5.06 -6.78
C MET A 172 15.95 -6.38 -7.20
N ASN A 173 16.13 -7.46 -6.42
CA ASN A 173 15.47 -8.74 -6.65
C ASN A 173 13.95 -8.61 -6.53
N LEU A 174 13.48 -7.92 -5.49
CA LEU A 174 12.06 -7.70 -5.25
C LEU A 174 11.42 -6.90 -6.39
N LEU A 175 12.08 -5.82 -6.82
CA LEU A 175 11.61 -4.99 -7.92
C LEU A 175 11.52 -5.77 -9.24
N ASP A 176 12.50 -6.63 -9.54
CA ASP A 176 12.46 -7.52 -10.71
C ASP A 176 11.32 -8.54 -10.59
N GLU A 177 11.13 -9.17 -9.42
CA GLU A 177 10.11 -10.17 -9.17
C GLU A 177 8.68 -9.63 -9.35
N ILE A 178 8.43 -8.39 -8.92
CA ILE A 178 7.12 -7.74 -9.07
C ILE A 178 7.00 -6.94 -10.39
N ASP A 179 7.95 -7.09 -11.31
CA ASP A 179 8.00 -6.42 -12.61
C ASP A 179 7.86 -4.89 -12.49
N LEU A 180 8.68 -4.30 -11.63
CA LEU A 180 8.70 -2.87 -11.36
C LEU A 180 10.10 -2.29 -11.60
N SER A 181 10.18 -1.27 -12.46
CA SER A 181 11.47 -0.62 -12.71
C SER A 181 11.90 0.26 -11.53
N LEU A 182 13.22 0.30 -11.28
CA LEU A 182 13.82 1.21 -10.30
C LEU A 182 13.39 2.67 -10.50
N GLU A 183 13.28 3.12 -11.75
CA GLU A 183 12.86 4.49 -12.10
C GLU A 183 11.48 4.86 -11.56
N THR A 184 10.60 3.88 -11.33
CA THR A 184 9.25 4.11 -10.80
C THR A 184 9.28 4.54 -9.33
N VAL A 185 10.33 4.14 -8.60
CA VAL A 185 10.44 4.33 -7.15
C VAL A 185 11.66 5.15 -6.75
N ALA A 186 12.51 5.55 -7.69
CA ALA A 186 13.68 6.37 -7.41
C ALA A 186 13.28 7.75 -6.85
N GLU A 187 14.07 8.26 -5.90
CA GLU A 187 13.90 9.64 -5.42
C GLU A 187 13.90 10.64 -6.60
N PRO A 188 13.00 11.65 -6.59
CA PRO A 188 13.03 12.72 -7.59
C PRO A 188 14.37 13.47 -7.55
N ILE A 189 14.99 13.64 -8.72
CA ILE A 189 16.25 14.39 -8.92
C ILE A 189 16.05 15.89 -8.70
#